data_AF-A0A962F0Z5-F1
#
_entry.id   AF-A0A962F0Z5-F1
#
_cell.length_a   1.000
_cell.length_b   1.000
_cell.length_c   1.000
_cell.angle_alpha   90.00
_cell.angle_beta   90.00
_cell.angle_gamma   90.00
#
_symmetry.space_group_name_H-M   'P 1'
#
loop_
_entity.id
_entity.type
_entity.pdbx_description
1 polymer ?
#
loop_
_entity_poly.entity_id
_entity_poly.type
_entity_poly.pdbx_seq_one_letter_code
_entity_poly.pdbx_strand_id
1 'polypeptide(L)'
;GPPPIVRPDLDEFATEVRQRARPHAEGWSGHRKAFISHVWPSIRDGRPEWGLSDIEFKCMLVEAHRAGRLALGSADLKNKNNIKDIQDSAISYMNTVWHFVRVED
;
A
#
# COMPACT_ATOMS: atom_id res chain seq x y z
N GLY A 1 -14.42 -10.88 23.22
CA GLY A 1 -13.40 -11.60 22.44
C GLY A 1 -12.94 -10.71 21.30
N PRO A 2 -11.78 -10.97 20.69
CA PRO A 2 -11.40 -10.28 19.45
C PRO A 2 -12.46 -10.53 18.36
N PRO A 3 -12.66 -9.60 17.42
CA PRO A 3 -13.56 -9.81 16.29
C PRO A 3 -13.11 -11.02 15.46
N PRO A 4 -14.05 -11.75 14.82
CA PRO A 4 -13.69 -12.83 13.91
C PRO A 4 -12.84 -12.30 12.76
N ILE A 5 -11.76 -13.00 12.44
CA ILE A 5 -10.87 -12.62 11.34
C ILE A 5 -11.56 -12.96 10.01
N VAL A 6 -11.78 -11.96 9.18
CA VAL A 6 -12.37 -12.10 7.84
C VAL A 6 -11.34 -11.61 6.83
N ARG A 7 -10.76 -12.52 6.05
CA ARG A 7 -9.80 -12.14 5.01
C ARG A 7 -10.53 -11.46 3.86
N PRO A 8 -10.09 -10.28 3.41
CA PRO A 8 -10.70 -9.63 2.25
C PRO A 8 -10.35 -10.38 0.97
N ASP A 9 -11.20 -10.25 -0.04
CA ASP A 9 -10.80 -10.57 -1.41
C ASP A 9 -9.89 -9.47 -2.00
N LEU A 10 -9.29 -9.73 -3.16
CA LEU A 10 -8.35 -8.80 -3.79
C LEU A 10 -8.99 -7.50 -4.28
N ASP A 11 -10.27 -7.52 -4.66
CA ASP A 11 -10.98 -6.35 -5.18
C ASP A 11 -11.40 -5.41 -4.04
N GLU A 12 -11.92 -5.97 -2.94
CA GLU A 12 -12.19 -5.23 -1.70
C GLU A 12 -10.90 -4.65 -1.13
N PHE A 13 -9.85 -5.46 -1.04
CA PHE A 13 -8.53 -5.03 -0.57
C PHE A 13 -7.98 -3.87 -1.38
N ALA A 14 -7.96 -3.98 -2.72
CA ALA A 14 -7.43 -2.94 -3.58
C ALA A 14 -8.24 -1.63 -3.48
N THR A 15 -9.57 -1.73 -3.35
CA THR A 15 -10.46 -0.58 -3.20
C THR A 15 -10.19 0.16 -1.89
N GLU A 16 -10.13 -0.57 -0.78
CA GLU A 16 -9.86 0.01 0.54
C GLU A 16 -8.47 0.65 0.60
N VAL A 17 -7.45 -0.03 0.05
CA VAL A 17 -6.07 0.48 -0.04
C VAL A 17 -6.04 1.81 -0.80
N ARG A 18 -6.72 1.90 -1.94
CA ARG A 18 -6.81 3.17 -2.71
C ARG A 18 -7.52 4.27 -1.92
N GLN A 19 -8.62 3.95 -1.25
CA GLN A 19 -9.37 4.92 -0.45
C GLN A 19 -8.53 5.46 0.71
N ARG A 20 -7.77 4.58 1.39
CA ARG A 20 -6.90 4.98 2.51
C ARG A 20 -5.59 5.59 2.04
N ALA A 21 -5.16 5.34 0.82
CA ALA A 21 -4.01 6.00 0.22
C ALA A 21 -4.32 7.45 -0.18
N ARG A 22 -5.56 7.78 -0.56
CA ARG A 22 -5.96 9.13 -1.02
C ARG A 22 -5.57 10.27 -0.06
N PRO A 23 -5.82 10.20 1.26
CA PRO A 23 -5.42 11.25 2.21
C PRO A 23 -3.90 11.43 2.34
N HIS A 24 -3.13 10.36 2.11
CA HIS A 24 -1.67 10.34 2.22
C HIS A 24 -0.96 10.54 0.87
N ALA A 25 -1.73 10.78 -0.19
CA ALA A 25 -1.19 10.85 -1.54
C ALA A 25 -0.58 12.23 -1.82
N GLU A 26 0.70 12.22 -2.21
CA GLU A 26 1.46 13.40 -2.59
C GLU A 26 1.66 13.43 -4.12
N GLY A 27 1.90 14.63 -4.67
CA GLY A 27 2.13 14.85 -6.11
C GLY A 27 1.03 15.68 -6.78
N TRP A 28 1.08 15.76 -8.11
CA TRP A 28 0.11 16.51 -8.92
C TRP A 28 -1.02 15.62 -9.44
N SER A 29 -2.13 16.23 -9.86
CA SER A 29 -3.28 15.56 -10.47
C SER A 29 -2.85 14.64 -11.61
N GLY A 30 -3.25 13.36 -11.57
CA GLY A 30 -2.84 12.35 -12.54
C GLY A 30 -1.52 11.62 -12.22
N HIS A 31 -0.78 12.03 -11.18
CA HIS A 31 0.42 11.32 -10.71
C HIS A 31 0.54 11.32 -9.18
N ARG A 32 -0.60 11.23 -8.48
CA ARG A 32 -0.61 11.15 -7.03
C ARG A 32 -0.20 9.77 -6.55
N LYS A 33 0.61 9.74 -5.50
CA LYS A 33 1.14 8.50 -4.92
C LYS A 33 1.29 8.62 -3.40
N ALA A 34 1.00 7.56 -2.68
CA ALA A 34 1.15 7.49 -1.22
C ALA A 34 2.21 6.45 -0.85
N PHE A 35 2.99 6.70 0.20
CA PHE A 35 3.94 5.71 0.73
C PHE A 35 3.19 4.51 1.32
N ILE A 36 3.64 3.30 1.01
CA ILE A 36 3.04 2.07 1.54
C ILE A 36 3.07 2.06 3.08
N SER A 37 4.14 2.60 3.68
CA SER A 37 4.31 2.75 5.13
C SER A 37 3.26 3.65 5.77
N HIS A 38 2.69 4.63 5.04
CA HIS A 38 1.62 5.51 5.55
C HIS A 38 0.23 4.89 5.36
N VAL A 39 0.07 4.08 4.31
CA VAL A 39 -1.19 3.37 4.05
C VAL A 39 -1.41 2.23 5.05
N TRP A 40 -0.34 1.51 5.43
CA TRP A 40 -0.44 0.33 6.29
C TRP A 40 -1.13 0.58 7.64
N PRO A 41 -0.72 1.56 8.46
CA PRO A 41 -1.41 1.88 9.72
C PRO A 41 -2.90 2.20 9.50
N SER A 42 -3.21 2.92 8.42
CA SER A 42 -4.60 3.27 8.10
C SER A 42 -5.45 2.03 7.82
N ILE A 43 -4.92 1.03 7.10
CA ILE A 43 -5.61 -0.24 6.84
C ILE A 43 -5.76 -1.03 8.13
N ARG A 44 -4.68 -1.23 8.88
CA ARG A 44 -4.68 -1.99 10.14
C ARG A 44 -5.68 -1.44 11.15
N ASP A 45 -5.71 -0.11 11.31
CA ASP A 45 -6.51 0.53 12.35
C ASP A 45 -7.99 0.67 11.95
N GLY A 46 -8.29 0.73 10.66
CA GLY A 46 -9.68 0.84 10.19
C GLY A 46 -10.30 -0.44 9.64
N ARG A 47 -9.51 -1.50 9.44
CA ARG A 47 -9.97 -2.87 9.12
C ARG A 47 -9.30 -3.91 10.04
N PRO A 48 -9.40 -3.76 11.38
CA PRO A 48 -8.79 -4.73 12.31
C PRO A 48 -9.33 -6.16 12.12
N GLU A 49 -10.55 -6.31 11.60
CA GLU A 49 -11.17 -7.59 11.27
C GLU A 49 -10.42 -8.38 10.20
N TRP A 50 -9.58 -7.74 9.37
CA TRP A 50 -8.78 -8.46 8.37
C TRP A 50 -7.61 -9.23 8.98
N GLY A 51 -7.18 -8.85 10.19
CA GLY A 51 -6.13 -9.54 10.93
C GLY A 51 -4.82 -9.72 10.15
N LEU A 52 -4.50 -8.78 9.24
CA LEU A 52 -3.30 -8.84 8.42
C LEU A 52 -2.06 -8.46 9.25
N SER A 53 -0.94 -9.11 8.97
CA SER A 53 0.39 -8.60 9.30
C SER A 53 0.91 -7.66 8.21
N ASP A 54 1.94 -6.87 8.50
CA ASP A 54 2.63 -6.04 7.49
C ASP A 54 3.12 -6.87 6.29
N ILE A 55 3.63 -8.08 6.55
CA ILE A 55 4.10 -8.99 5.51
C ILE A 55 2.93 -9.43 4.61
N GLU A 56 1.82 -9.86 5.20
CA GLU A 56 0.64 -10.30 4.43
C GLU A 56 0.02 -9.15 3.64
N PHE A 57 -0.05 -7.97 4.24
CA PHE A 57 -0.45 -6.74 3.55
C PHE A 57 0.42 -6.48 2.32
N LYS A 58 1.76 -6.55 2.47
CA LYS A 58 2.70 -6.37 1.36
C LYS A 58 2.57 -7.46 0.30
N CYS A 59 2.33 -8.72 0.67
CA CYS A 59 2.06 -9.79 -0.28
C CYS A 59 0.78 -9.52 -1.09
N MET A 60 -0.32 -9.14 -0.42
CA MET A 60 -1.59 -8.82 -1.08
C MET A 60 -1.48 -7.59 -2.00
N LEU A 61 -0.66 -6.60 -1.65
CA LEU A 61 -0.34 -5.47 -2.54
C LEU A 61 0.30 -5.94 -3.85
N VAL A 62 1.26 -6.87 -3.79
CA VAL A 62 1.91 -7.44 -4.98
C VAL A 62 0.90 -8.23 -5.82
N GLU A 63 0.04 -9.02 -5.19
CA GLU A 63 -1.00 -9.78 -5.88
C GLU A 63 -2.01 -8.87 -6.57
N ALA A 64 -2.53 -7.86 -5.86
CA ALA A 64 -3.44 -6.86 -6.42
C ALA A 64 -2.82 -6.12 -7.61
N HIS A 65 -1.50 -5.85 -7.55
CA HIS A 65 -0.80 -5.26 -8.67
C HIS A 65 -0.69 -6.20 -9.86
N ARG A 66 -0.29 -7.45 -9.64
CA ARG A 66 -0.17 -8.46 -10.70
C ARG A 66 -1.52 -8.74 -11.37
N ALA A 67 -2.61 -8.64 -10.61
CA ALA A 67 -3.97 -8.76 -11.10
C ALA A 67 -4.51 -7.48 -11.78
N GLY A 68 -3.73 -6.40 -11.86
CA GLY A 68 -4.17 -5.12 -12.44
C GLY A 68 -5.22 -4.38 -11.62
N ARG A 69 -5.45 -4.78 -10.37
CA ARG A 69 -6.41 -4.14 -9.44
C ARG A 69 -5.82 -2.92 -8.73
N LEU A 70 -4.50 -2.86 -8.63
CA LEU A 70 -3.76 -1.77 -7.99
C LEU A 70 -2.51 -1.42 -8.82
N ALA A 71 -2.09 -0.17 -8.81
CA ALA A 71 -0.80 0.23 -9.39
C ALA A 71 0.18 0.60 -8.26
N LEU A 72 1.40 0.08 -8.35
CA LEU A 72 2.46 0.28 -7.37
C LEU A 72 3.62 1.00 -8.05
N GLY A 73 4.31 1.84 -7.28
CA GLY A 73 5.37 2.69 -7.77
C GLY A 73 6.67 2.48 -7.00
N SER A 74 7.79 2.56 -7.70
CA SER A 74 9.12 2.58 -7.10
C SER A 74 9.53 4.00 -6.74
N ALA A 75 10.29 4.16 -5.65
CA ALA A 75 10.98 5.41 -5.36
C ALA A 75 12.25 5.53 -6.18
N ASP A 76 12.47 6.71 -6.76
CA ASP A 76 13.82 7.08 -7.17
C ASP A 76 14.58 7.49 -5.89
N LEU A 77 15.58 6.69 -5.53
CA LEU A 77 16.36 6.81 -4.29
C LEU A 77 17.16 8.13 -4.21
N LYS A 78 17.10 9.01 -5.21
CA LYS A 78 17.76 10.31 -5.20
C LYS A 78 17.13 11.30 -4.23
N ASN A 79 15.88 11.10 -3.81
CA ASN A 79 15.21 11.97 -2.83
C ASN A 79 15.56 11.56 -1.39
N LYS A 80 16.66 12.14 -0.87
CA LYS A 80 17.18 11.89 0.48
C LYS A 80 16.26 12.35 1.62
N ASN A 81 15.21 13.13 1.34
CA ASN A 81 14.34 13.69 2.37
C ASN A 81 13.39 12.67 3.00
N ASN A 82 13.11 11.53 2.34
CA ASN A 82 12.14 10.53 2.81
C ASN A 82 12.75 9.12 2.95
N ILE A 83 14.04 9.01 3.28
CA ILE A 83 14.77 7.73 3.35
C ILE A 83 14.08 6.73 4.28
N LYS A 84 13.55 7.18 5.42
CA LYS A 84 12.88 6.31 6.38
C LYS A 84 11.57 5.73 5.82
N ASP A 85 10.72 6.57 5.22
CA ASP A 85 9.48 6.11 4.61
C ASP A 85 9.72 5.17 3.43
N ILE A 86 10.80 5.41 2.67
CA ILE A 86 11.27 4.52 1.61
C ILE A 86 11.65 3.14 2.20
N GLN A 87 12.44 3.10 3.26
CA GLN A 87 12.85 1.85 3.90
C GLN A 87 11.65 1.08 4.46
N ASP A 88 10.75 1.75 5.18
CA ASP A 88 9.58 1.13 5.80
C ASP A 88 8.56 0.63 4.75
N SER A 89 8.47 1.34 3.62
CA SER A 89 7.59 1.00 2.50
C SER A 89 8.11 -0.11 1.59
N ALA A 90 9.38 -0.51 1.70
CA ALA A 90 10.01 -1.39 0.73
C ALA A 90 9.32 -2.76 0.65
N ILE A 91 8.69 -3.02 -0.50
CA ILE A 91 8.24 -4.34 -0.91
C ILE A 91 9.22 -4.85 -1.96
N SER A 92 10.11 -5.76 -1.54
CA SER A 92 11.05 -6.41 -2.44
C SER A 92 10.37 -7.56 -3.17
N TYR A 93 10.19 -7.44 -4.48
CA TYR A 93 9.74 -8.53 -5.34
C TYR A 93 10.65 -8.65 -6.57
N MET A 94 11.34 -9.79 -6.69
CA MET A 94 12.37 -10.03 -7.71
C MET A 94 13.42 -8.91 -7.73
N ASN A 95 13.51 -8.16 -8.84
CA ASN A 95 14.46 -7.07 -9.06
C ASN A 95 13.83 -5.68 -8.86
N THR A 96 12.61 -5.60 -8.31
CA THR A 96 11.91 -4.34 -8.15
C THR A 96 11.48 -4.14 -6.70
N VAL A 97 11.76 -2.96 -6.17
CA VAL A 97 11.32 -2.56 -4.84
C VAL A 97 10.25 -1.50 -4.98
N TRP A 98 9.05 -1.82 -4.50
CA TRP A 98 7.93 -0.89 -4.52
C TRP A 98 7.82 -0.19 -3.19
N HIS A 99 7.46 1.09 -3.27
CA HIS A 99 7.45 2.01 -2.14
C HIS A 99 6.14 2.79 -2.08
N PHE A 100 5.42 2.87 -3.20
CA PHE A 100 4.24 3.69 -3.33
C PHE A 100 3.03 2.92 -3.83
N VAL A 101 1.86 3.32 -3.37
CA VAL A 101 0.57 3.05 -4.01
C VAL A 101 0.22 4.22 -4.92
N ARG A 102 -0.08 3.96 -6.19
CA ARG A 102 -0.62 4.98 -7.11
C ARG A 102 -2.10 5.18 -6.86
N VAL A 103 -2.49 6.44 -6.80
CA VAL A 103 -3.87 6.87 -6.62
C VAL A 103 -4.30 7.59 -7.89
N GLU A 104 -5.05 6.89 -8.73
CA GLU A 104 -5.73 7.50 -9.88
C GLU A 104 -6.92 8.32 -9.36
N ASP A 105 -7.15 9.48 -9.99
CA ASP A 105 -8.31 10.34 -9.67
C ASP A 105 -9.55 9.79 -10.38
#